data_AF-A0AAD1KNJ5-F1
#
_entry.id   AF-A0AAD1KNJ5-F1
#
_cell.length_a   1.000
_cell.length_b   1.000
_cell.length_c   1.000
_cell.angle_alpha   90.00
_cell.angle_beta   90.00
_cell.angle_gamma   90.00
#
_symmetry.space_group_name_H-M   'P 1'
#
loop_
_entity.id
_entity.type
_entity.pdbx_description
1 polymer ?
#
loop_
_entity_poly.entity_id
_entity_poly.type
_entity_poly.pdbx_seq_one_letter_code
_entity_poly.pdbx_strand_id
1 'polypeptide(L)'
;MTLRAMASEVLTQQTMGRGLRLPFGRYTSVGQIDQLGIIAHQSFAELLAAENVLQQFGLDDTTMADPAAVRQAIRDAGRPTAPESNGGMTATCPGPSPSGATRSVDPASGVVPVDDTGEGDGPPGLGVRALDSDLEDDASDSMKLVSIERNPAFAEVEYWFPVTRVSVQQPSIDLSDIHDDAIHAAALRVTHTGDVLLRREIVAALGKKLRVEDRESAEVESALNKLNKLVVGMGVVPKTDTTIRYVARYLVPTFMKHVTFTEWTVKSLASPKYELQTLMDGYVEEALQSRRDVPSVHPKREPGKGYMLWPREQVHDQIQDRSQFVRGRVYGGWSKSLFDNESFDSYTGEYLLAQLLNTSPHIVWWHRLHPQDQAYVYHTSKDRYFPDFVALDDQGVHWIIEGKDERGRDNERVQAKRKAAEALVRRLVAEDYFADQKWGYLIAYEADTQRADSWDDLKAYSAPVTNEI
;
A
#
# COMPACT_ATOMS: atom_id res chain seq x y z
N MET A 1 18.00 24.81 19.01
CA MET A 1 17.74 25.91 18.04
C MET A 1 18.29 27.20 18.63
N THR A 2 19.00 28.00 17.85
CA THR A 2 19.49 29.33 18.27
C THR A 2 18.37 30.36 18.10
N LEU A 3 17.92 30.97 19.20
CA LEU A 3 16.98 32.09 19.19
C LEU A 3 17.66 33.29 18.51
N ARG A 4 17.22 33.64 17.29
CA ARG A 4 17.60 34.91 16.67
C ARG A 4 16.69 36.01 17.22
N ALA A 5 17.26 36.94 17.96
CA ALA A 5 16.57 38.18 18.30
C ALA A 5 16.24 38.95 17.02
N MET A 6 14.96 39.27 16.81
CA MET A 6 14.52 40.07 15.67
C MET A 6 14.81 41.55 15.95
N ALA A 7 15.72 42.13 15.18
CA ALA A 7 16.21 43.49 15.37
C ALA A 7 15.47 44.54 14.51
N SER A 8 14.32 44.23 13.92
CA SER A 8 13.61 45.14 13.01
C SER A 8 12.13 45.24 13.35
N GLU A 9 11.70 46.45 13.73
CA GLU A 9 10.33 46.84 14.07
C GLU A 9 9.31 46.46 12.98
N VAL A 10 9.68 46.64 11.71
CA VAL A 10 8.85 46.30 10.54
C VAL A 10 8.65 44.79 10.41
N LEU A 11 9.68 43.98 10.72
CA LEU A 11 9.58 42.52 10.67
C LEU A 11 8.70 41.97 11.80
N THR A 12 8.78 42.60 12.98
CA THR A 12 7.92 42.29 14.14
C THR A 12 6.46 42.59 13.85
N GLN A 13 6.17 43.75 13.26
CA GLN A 13 4.82 44.13 12.83
C GLN A 13 4.27 43.21 11.74
N GLN A 14 5.09 42.83 10.76
CA GLN A 14 4.67 41.86 9.72
C GLN A 14 4.42 40.46 10.27
N THR A 15 5.17 40.04 11.30
CA THR A 15 4.98 38.74 11.96
C THR A 15 3.69 38.72 12.78
N MET A 16 3.36 39.81 13.50
CA MET A 16 2.09 39.97 14.21
C MET A 16 0.88 40.02 13.26
N GLY A 17 0.96 40.81 12.18
CA GLY A 17 -0.11 40.92 11.19
C GLY A 17 -0.39 39.63 10.41
N ARG A 18 0.58 38.71 10.33
CA ARG A 18 0.39 37.36 9.78
C ARG A 18 -0.11 36.36 10.82
N GLY A 19 0.29 36.48 12.09
CA GLY A 19 -0.13 35.59 13.17
C GLY A 19 -1.59 35.76 13.60
N LEU A 20 -2.16 36.96 13.44
CA LEU A 20 -3.57 37.26 13.71
C LEU A 20 -4.53 36.82 12.59
N ARG A 21 -4.03 36.34 11.45
CA ARG A 21 -4.88 35.78 10.39
C ARG A 21 -5.13 34.31 10.66
N LEU A 22 -6.28 34.01 11.27
CA LEU A 22 -6.70 32.64 11.49
C LEU A 22 -6.84 31.90 10.14
N PRO A 23 -6.25 30.70 9.98
CA PRO A 23 -6.30 29.95 8.71
C PRO A 23 -7.73 29.58 8.27
N PHE A 24 -8.70 29.70 9.18
CA PHE A 24 -10.11 29.34 8.97
C PHE A 24 -11.02 30.53 8.63
N GLY A 25 -10.49 31.76 8.59
CA GLY A 25 -11.26 32.97 8.26
C GLY A 25 -12.34 33.39 9.28
N ARG A 26 -12.50 32.61 10.36
CA ARG A 26 -13.39 32.85 11.52
C ARG A 26 -12.73 32.34 12.80
N TYR A 27 -13.13 32.87 13.95
CA TYR A 27 -12.72 32.38 15.26
C TYR A 27 -13.24 30.96 15.50
N THR A 28 -12.40 30.12 16.10
CA THR A 28 -12.68 28.70 16.34
C THR A 28 -13.24 28.43 17.74
N SER A 29 -13.31 29.46 18.60
CA SER A 29 -13.73 29.36 20.01
C SER A 29 -12.75 28.57 20.89
N VAL A 30 -11.67 28.06 20.29
CA VAL A 30 -10.61 27.32 20.98
C VAL A 30 -9.46 28.28 21.23
N GLY A 31 -9.30 28.69 22.49
CA GLY A 31 -8.32 29.69 22.88
C GLY A 31 -6.91 29.38 22.38
N GLN A 32 -6.49 28.11 22.41
CA GLN A 32 -5.16 27.69 21.94
C GLN A 32 -4.88 27.96 20.44
N ILE A 33 -5.93 28.03 19.61
CA ILE A 33 -5.82 28.24 18.16
C ILE A 33 -6.03 29.72 17.81
N ASP A 34 -6.88 30.39 18.57
CA ASP A 34 -7.24 31.80 18.35
C ASP A 34 -6.28 32.79 19.05
N GLN A 35 -5.24 32.29 19.73
CA GLN A 35 -4.28 33.10 20.50
C GLN A 35 -2.91 33.19 19.83
N LEU A 36 -2.32 34.39 19.83
CA LEU A 36 -0.92 34.62 19.46
C LEU A 36 -0.07 34.76 20.73
N GLY A 37 0.78 33.76 20.99
CA GLY A 37 1.77 33.82 22.08
C GLY A 37 2.99 34.63 21.69
N ILE A 38 3.22 35.78 22.34
CA ILE A 38 4.42 36.60 22.14
C ILE A 38 5.24 36.60 23.43
N ILE A 39 6.48 36.13 23.35
CA ILE A 39 7.44 36.20 24.45
C ILE A 39 8.24 37.50 24.27
N ALA A 40 7.97 38.49 25.13
CA ALA A 40 8.54 39.83 25.02
C ALA A 40 9.73 40.05 25.96
N HIS A 41 10.74 40.78 25.49
CA HIS A 41 11.71 41.49 26.33
C HIS A 41 11.25 42.97 26.49
N GLN A 42 11.82 43.71 27.45
CA GLN A 42 11.42 45.07 27.88
C GLN A 42 11.07 46.08 26.76
N SER A 43 11.66 45.95 25.57
CA SER A 43 11.41 46.80 24.40
C SER A 43 9.99 46.70 23.80
N PHE A 44 9.22 45.66 24.15
CA PHE A 44 7.87 45.44 23.61
C PHE A 44 6.77 46.19 24.36
N ALA A 45 6.96 46.39 25.67
CA ALA A 45 6.04 47.21 26.48
C ALA A 45 6.04 48.67 26.01
N GLU A 46 7.18 49.16 25.55
CA GLU A 46 7.33 50.50 24.95
C GLU A 46 6.65 50.60 23.58
N LEU A 47 6.69 49.52 22.78
CA LEU A 47 6.08 49.44 21.45
C LEU A 47 4.54 49.39 21.51
N LEU A 48 3.97 48.68 22.49
CA LEU A 48 2.53 48.68 22.77
C LEU A 48 2.05 50.00 23.39
N ALA A 49 2.95 50.74 24.06
CA ALA A 49 2.66 52.06 24.63
C ALA A 49 2.66 53.19 23.59
N ALA A 50 3.21 52.96 22.39
CA ALA A 50 3.15 53.92 21.29
C ALA A 50 1.71 53.98 20.74
N GLU A 51 1.03 55.11 20.94
CA GLU A 51 -0.43 55.33 20.78
C GLU A 51 -1.03 55.01 19.40
N ASN A 52 -0.23 54.65 18.39
CA ASN A 52 -0.71 54.38 17.03
C ASN A 52 -0.62 52.92 16.57
N VAL A 53 -0.02 52.03 17.36
CA VAL A 53 0.17 50.63 16.93
C VAL A 53 -1.13 49.82 17.01
N LEU A 54 -2.10 50.20 17.84
CA LEU A 54 -3.41 49.51 17.87
C LEU A 54 -4.36 50.04 16.79
N GLN A 55 -4.29 51.34 16.49
CA GLN A 55 -5.11 51.99 15.45
C GLN A 55 -4.72 51.52 14.05
N GLN A 56 -3.41 51.38 13.77
CA GLN A 56 -2.91 50.99 12.45
C GLN A 56 -3.29 49.55 12.05
N PHE A 57 -3.77 48.73 13.01
CA PHE A 57 -4.24 47.36 12.81
C PHE A 57 -5.78 47.25 12.76
N GLY A 58 -6.51 48.37 12.79
CA GLY A 58 -7.96 48.40 12.63
C GLY A 58 -8.76 47.93 13.84
N LEU A 59 -8.21 48.09 15.05
CA LEU A 59 -8.83 47.66 16.32
C LEU A 59 -9.51 48.81 17.10
N ASP A 60 -9.80 49.94 16.44
CA ASP A 60 -10.29 51.17 17.07
C ASP A 60 -11.65 51.02 17.78
N ASP A 61 -12.49 50.09 17.35
CA ASP A 61 -13.85 49.90 17.89
C ASP A 61 -13.93 49.05 19.17
N THR A 62 -12.79 48.63 19.74
CA THR A 62 -12.76 47.77 20.96
C THR A 62 -12.33 48.50 22.25
N THR A 63 -12.31 49.83 22.23
CA THR A 63 -11.80 50.64 23.34
C THR A 63 -12.79 50.76 24.51
N MET A 64 -12.91 49.69 25.29
CA MET A 64 -13.47 49.72 26.66
C MET A 64 -12.50 49.12 27.68
N ALA A 65 -11.19 49.31 27.50
CA ALA A 65 -10.21 49.06 28.54
C ALA A 65 -9.41 50.35 28.80
N ASP A 66 -9.48 50.85 30.02
CA ASP A 66 -8.67 51.99 30.47
C ASP A 66 -7.18 51.63 30.24
N PRO A 67 -6.44 52.39 29.42
CA PRO A 67 -5.02 52.13 29.16
C PRO A 67 -4.18 52.06 30.43
N ALA A 68 -4.64 52.67 31.53
CA ALA A 68 -4.00 52.57 32.84
C ALA A 68 -4.14 51.17 33.48
N ALA A 69 -5.27 50.49 33.28
CA ALA A 69 -5.53 49.15 33.84
C ALA A 69 -4.66 48.08 33.18
N VAL A 70 -4.50 48.15 31.86
CA VAL A 70 -3.61 47.25 31.10
C VAL A 70 -2.14 47.43 31.53
N ARG A 71 -1.72 48.69 31.78
CA ARG A 71 -0.37 49.00 32.30
C ARG A 71 -0.13 48.47 33.72
N GLN A 72 -1.17 48.34 34.52
CA GLN A 72 -1.07 47.82 35.89
C GLN A 72 -0.95 46.29 35.89
N ALA A 73 -1.77 45.60 35.08
CA ALA A 73 -1.70 44.14 34.91
C ALA A 73 -0.33 43.67 34.37
N ILE A 74 0.30 44.42 33.46
CA ILE A 74 1.64 44.11 32.94
C ILE A 74 2.72 44.25 34.03
N ARG A 75 2.58 45.21 34.96
CA ARG A 75 3.52 45.39 36.08
C ARG A 75 3.39 44.31 37.14
N ASP A 76 2.16 43.91 37.44
CA ASP A 76 1.88 42.90 38.46
C ASP A 76 2.34 41.50 38.01
N ALA A 77 2.31 41.21 36.71
CA ALA A 77 2.83 39.97 36.12
C ALA A 77 4.37 39.84 36.12
N GLY A 78 5.12 40.91 36.40
CA GLY A 78 6.59 40.94 36.32
C GLY A 78 7.35 40.79 37.65
N ARG A 79 6.66 40.56 38.77
CA ARG A 79 7.29 40.50 40.11
C ARG A 79 7.68 39.07 40.49
N PRO A 80 8.97 38.77 40.81
CA PRO A 80 9.37 37.42 41.22
C PRO A 80 8.85 37.10 42.62
N THR A 81 8.29 35.89 42.80
CA THR A 81 7.98 35.31 44.11
C THR A 81 9.27 34.78 44.77
N ALA A 82 9.44 35.02 46.07
CA ALA A 82 10.63 34.58 46.83
C ALA A 82 10.54 33.08 47.19
N PRO A 83 11.68 32.36 47.29
CA PRO A 83 11.67 30.92 47.53
C PRO A 83 11.53 30.59 49.04
N GLU A 84 10.55 29.77 49.40
CA GLU A 84 10.43 29.23 50.77
C GLU A 84 11.25 27.94 50.95
N SER A 85 11.97 27.89 52.08
CA SER A 85 12.90 26.83 52.47
C SER A 85 12.20 25.61 53.06
N ASN A 86 12.60 24.43 52.60
CA ASN A 86 12.23 23.12 53.17
C ASN A 86 12.76 22.92 54.60
N GLY A 87 11.93 22.36 55.49
CA GLY A 87 12.41 21.68 56.70
C GLY A 87 11.37 21.33 57.78
N GLY A 88 11.11 20.01 57.95
CA GLY A 88 11.16 19.38 59.28
C GLY A 88 9.86 19.08 60.05
N MET A 89 9.60 17.78 60.22
CA MET A 89 8.67 17.09 61.14
C MET A 89 8.43 17.70 62.55
N THR A 90 7.20 17.60 63.08
CA THR A 90 6.77 16.74 64.22
C THR A 90 5.37 17.11 64.78
N ALA A 91 4.72 16.12 65.41
CA ALA A 91 3.34 16.06 65.89
C ALA A 91 3.02 16.87 67.17
N THR A 92 1.72 17.11 67.48
CA THR A 92 0.99 16.86 68.76
C THR A 92 -0.40 17.60 68.81
N CYS A 93 -1.46 16.92 69.27
CA CYS A 93 -2.80 17.44 69.70
C CYS A 93 -2.84 17.60 71.26
N PRO A 94 -3.82 18.24 71.97
CA PRO A 94 -5.26 18.46 71.69
C PRO A 94 -5.90 19.82 72.18
N GLY A 95 -7.23 20.00 72.01
CA GLY A 95 -8.06 21.23 72.22
C GLY A 95 -8.24 21.76 73.67
N PRO A 96 -9.09 22.80 73.96
CA PRO A 96 -10.55 22.84 73.69
C PRO A 96 -11.16 24.23 73.26
N SER A 97 -12.45 24.24 72.87
CA SER A 97 -13.29 25.42 72.47
C SER A 97 -13.74 26.30 73.67
N PRO A 98 -14.21 27.58 73.50
CA PRO A 98 -15.57 27.89 72.98
C PRO A 98 -15.78 29.22 72.20
N SER A 99 -16.97 29.31 71.59
CA SER A 99 -17.71 30.39 70.87
C SER A 99 -17.23 31.86 70.84
N GLY A 100 -17.39 32.49 69.66
CA GLY A 100 -17.57 33.93 69.47
C GLY A 100 -17.46 34.37 68.01
N ALA A 101 -18.53 34.92 67.44
CA ALA A 101 -18.63 35.32 66.03
C ALA A 101 -17.85 36.61 65.70
N THR A 102 -17.08 36.60 64.60
CA THR A 102 -16.74 37.78 63.79
C THR A 102 -16.30 37.36 62.38
N ARG A 103 -16.91 37.97 61.35
CA ARG A 103 -16.48 37.99 59.95
C ARG A 103 -15.07 38.60 59.80
N SER A 104 -14.44 38.35 58.63
CA SER A 104 -13.39 39.13 57.91
C SER A 104 -12.06 38.35 57.78
N VAL A 105 -11.30 38.24 56.68
CA VAL A 105 -11.36 38.55 55.23
C VAL A 105 -10.28 37.64 54.58
N ASP A 106 -10.59 36.86 53.54
CA ASP A 106 -9.58 36.21 52.68
C ASP A 106 -9.02 37.23 51.66
N PRO A 107 -7.71 37.21 51.32
CA PRO A 107 -7.14 38.13 50.35
C PRO A 107 -7.64 37.80 48.95
N ALA A 108 -8.59 38.60 48.50
CA ALA A 108 -9.17 38.51 47.17
C ALA A 108 -8.12 38.76 46.09
N SER A 109 -8.02 37.79 45.18
CA SER A 109 -7.59 38.00 43.80
C SER A 109 -8.50 39.06 43.18
N GLY A 110 -7.92 40.16 42.70
CA GLY A 110 -8.65 41.27 42.13
C GLY A 110 -9.21 40.91 40.75
N VAL A 111 -10.39 40.29 40.72
CA VAL A 111 -11.21 40.17 39.52
C VAL A 111 -12.08 41.42 39.42
N VAL A 112 -11.92 42.19 38.36
CA VAL A 112 -12.90 43.23 37.98
C VAL A 112 -14.07 42.49 37.31
N PRO A 113 -15.30 42.58 37.83
CA PRO A 113 -16.45 41.94 37.20
C PRO A 113 -16.90 42.79 36.01
N VAL A 114 -17.14 42.13 34.88
CA VAL A 114 -18.03 42.67 33.83
C VAL A 114 -19.26 41.77 33.83
N ASP A 115 -20.42 42.43 33.94
CA ASP A 115 -21.76 41.85 34.00
C ASP A 115 -21.97 40.72 32.98
N ASP A 116 -22.47 39.59 33.49
CA ASP A 116 -23.07 38.54 32.68
C ASP A 116 -24.55 38.88 32.51
N THR A 117 -24.92 39.40 31.33
CA THR A 117 -26.30 39.42 30.86
C THR A 117 -26.36 39.27 29.35
N GLY A 118 -26.74 38.07 28.90
CA GLY A 118 -27.54 37.88 27.68
C GLY A 118 -26.77 37.80 26.36
N GLU A 119 -27.28 36.93 25.49
CA GLU A 119 -26.92 36.80 24.07
C GLU A 119 -26.61 38.16 23.41
N GLY A 120 -25.38 38.33 22.93
CA GLY A 120 -24.97 39.55 22.27
C GLY A 120 -23.59 39.45 21.62
N ASP A 121 -23.57 39.68 20.32
CA ASP A 121 -22.43 39.89 19.43
C ASP A 121 -21.59 41.10 19.91
N GLY A 122 -20.70 40.90 20.88
CA GLY A 122 -19.80 41.91 21.43
C GLY A 122 -18.38 41.80 20.84
N PRO A 123 -17.67 42.92 20.56
CA PRO A 123 -16.38 42.86 19.90
C PRO A 123 -15.26 42.42 20.88
N PRO A 124 -14.18 41.80 20.38
CA PRO A 124 -13.18 41.12 21.21
C PRO A 124 -12.32 42.10 22.02
N GLY A 125 -12.02 41.77 23.28
CA GLY A 125 -11.13 42.55 24.16
C GLY A 125 -9.72 41.96 24.28
N LEU A 126 -8.71 42.82 24.48
CA LEU A 126 -7.31 42.46 24.74
C LEU A 126 -7.08 42.17 26.24
N GLY A 127 -6.63 40.95 26.57
CA GLY A 127 -6.25 40.55 27.93
C GLY A 127 -4.78 40.15 28.05
N VAL A 128 -4.15 40.42 29.20
CA VAL A 128 -2.75 40.06 29.50
C VAL A 128 -2.73 39.07 30.66
N ARG A 129 -2.01 37.96 30.51
CA ARG A 129 -1.83 36.92 31.54
C ARG A 129 -0.34 36.59 31.72
N ALA A 130 0.09 36.30 32.95
CA ALA A 130 1.43 35.84 33.26
C ALA A 130 1.61 34.39 32.80
N LEU A 131 2.78 34.02 32.26
CA LEU A 131 3.05 32.68 31.73
C LEU A 131 3.20 31.59 32.81
N ASP A 132 3.26 32.01 34.08
CA ASP A 132 3.43 31.12 35.24
C ASP A 132 2.14 30.93 36.06
N SER A 133 1.00 31.48 35.61
CA SER A 133 -0.28 31.01 36.15
C SER A 133 -0.48 29.61 35.63
N ASP A 134 -0.43 28.63 36.54
CA ASP A 134 -0.73 27.22 36.28
C ASP A 134 -1.85 27.16 35.24
N LEU A 135 -1.51 26.58 34.09
CA LEU A 135 -2.48 26.13 33.12
C LEU A 135 -3.31 25.09 33.86
N GLU A 136 -4.33 25.53 34.60
CA GLU A 136 -5.42 24.64 34.98
C GLU A 136 -5.90 24.08 33.65
N ASP A 137 -5.58 22.80 33.46
CA ASP A 137 -5.87 22.00 32.28
C ASP A 137 -7.38 22.06 32.03
N ASP A 138 -7.80 23.05 31.24
CA ASP A 138 -9.05 22.98 30.47
C ASP A 138 -8.88 22.00 29.27
N ALA A 139 -7.78 21.24 29.26
CA ALA A 139 -7.60 20.02 28.48
C ALA A 139 -8.28 18.82 29.16
N SER A 140 -9.54 18.95 29.58
CA SER A 140 -10.35 17.77 29.94
C SER A 140 -10.99 17.10 28.72
N ASP A 141 -10.71 17.57 27.49
CA ASP A 141 -10.99 16.78 26.30
C ASP A 141 -9.84 15.81 26.08
N SER A 142 -9.75 14.80 26.96
CA SER A 142 -8.83 13.68 26.83
C SER A 142 -8.97 13.13 25.41
N MET A 143 -7.96 13.33 24.55
CA MET A 143 -7.95 12.73 23.21
C MET A 143 -8.01 11.22 23.39
N LYS A 144 -9.21 10.64 23.27
CA LYS A 144 -9.41 9.20 23.36
C LYS A 144 -8.90 8.60 22.05
N LEU A 145 -7.72 8.01 22.12
CA LEU A 145 -7.23 7.17 21.03
C LEU A 145 -8.09 5.91 20.99
N VAL A 146 -8.79 5.70 19.88
CA VAL A 146 -9.64 4.51 19.67
C VAL A 146 -8.87 3.49 18.84
N SER A 147 -8.54 2.35 19.45
CA SER A 147 -8.01 1.17 18.77
C SER A 147 -9.17 0.31 18.23
N ILE A 148 -9.04 -0.14 17.00
CA ILE A 148 -9.89 -1.19 16.43
C ILE A 148 -9.23 -2.52 16.75
N GLU A 149 -9.82 -3.23 17.70
CA GLU A 149 -9.30 -4.50 18.21
C GLU A 149 -10.11 -5.68 17.65
N ARG A 150 -9.51 -6.86 17.76
CA ARG A 150 -10.20 -8.11 17.41
C ARG A 150 -11.39 -8.30 18.33
N ASN A 151 -12.47 -8.84 17.77
CA ASN A 151 -13.63 -9.21 18.55
C ASN A 151 -13.25 -10.30 19.55
N PRO A 152 -13.48 -10.10 20.87
CA PRO A 152 -13.14 -11.08 21.90
C PRO A 152 -13.71 -12.48 21.65
N ALA A 153 -14.90 -12.58 21.03
CA ALA A 153 -15.51 -13.87 20.68
C ALA A 153 -14.69 -14.66 19.66
N PHE A 154 -13.86 -13.98 18.85
CA PHE A 154 -13.06 -14.57 17.77
C PHE A 154 -11.57 -14.21 17.87
N ALA A 155 -11.08 -13.86 19.06
CA ALA A 155 -9.70 -13.41 19.25
C ALA A 155 -8.67 -14.42 18.70
N GLU A 156 -8.95 -15.72 18.89
CA GLU A 156 -8.11 -16.85 18.45
C GLU A 156 -8.41 -17.32 17.02
N VAL A 157 -9.43 -16.77 16.35
CA VAL A 157 -9.78 -17.18 14.99
C VAL A 157 -8.76 -16.59 14.01
N GLU A 158 -8.18 -17.48 13.23
CA GLU A 158 -7.29 -17.15 12.14
C GLU A 158 -7.51 -18.12 10.99
N TYR A 159 -7.28 -17.65 9.77
CA TYR A 159 -7.42 -18.44 8.56
C TYR A 159 -6.37 -18.05 7.53
N TRP A 160 -6.20 -18.90 6.53
CA TRP A 160 -5.27 -18.68 5.44
C TRP A 160 -6.03 -18.20 4.21
N PHE A 161 -5.78 -16.97 3.79
CA PHE A 161 -6.33 -16.44 2.55
C PHE A 161 -5.43 -16.83 1.35
N PRO A 162 -6.01 -17.33 0.24
CA PRO A 162 -5.25 -17.71 -0.95
C PRO A 162 -4.92 -16.49 -1.83
N VAL A 163 -3.75 -15.90 -1.62
CA VAL A 163 -3.25 -14.81 -2.47
C VAL A 163 -2.65 -15.38 -3.74
N THR A 164 -3.03 -14.86 -4.90
CA THR A 164 -2.35 -15.21 -6.15
C THR A 164 -1.16 -14.28 -6.38
N ARG A 165 -0.05 -14.83 -6.86
CA ARG A 165 1.10 -14.06 -7.35
C ARG A 165 1.42 -14.50 -8.76
N VAL A 166 1.75 -13.53 -9.61
CA VAL A 166 2.27 -13.81 -10.94
C VAL A 166 3.78 -13.76 -10.82
N SER A 167 4.41 -14.93 -10.95
CA SER A 167 5.86 -15.01 -11.06
C SER A 167 6.25 -15.10 -12.53
N VAL A 168 7.21 -14.27 -12.94
CA VAL A 168 7.81 -14.38 -14.27
C VAL A 168 8.80 -15.53 -14.17
N GLN A 169 8.41 -16.69 -14.71
CA GLN A 169 9.37 -17.75 -14.95
C GLN A 169 10.00 -17.51 -16.33
N GLN A 170 11.33 -17.50 -16.37
CA GLN A 170 12.02 -17.54 -17.65
C GLN A 170 11.67 -18.88 -18.31
N PRO A 171 11.16 -18.88 -19.55
CA PRO A 171 10.89 -20.13 -20.24
C PRO A 171 12.19 -20.92 -20.35
N SER A 172 12.10 -22.25 -20.17
CA SER A 172 13.22 -23.13 -20.47
C SER A 172 13.52 -23.06 -21.96
N ILE A 173 14.74 -22.66 -22.32
CA ILE A 173 15.19 -22.63 -23.71
C ILE A 173 15.37 -24.07 -24.19
N ASP A 174 14.53 -24.53 -25.12
CA ASP A 174 14.67 -25.82 -25.79
C ASP A 174 14.85 -25.63 -27.30
N LEU A 175 16.04 -25.99 -27.81
CA LEU A 175 16.36 -25.82 -29.23
C LEU A 175 15.48 -26.67 -30.17
N SER A 176 14.73 -27.65 -29.64
CA SER A 176 13.76 -28.40 -30.43
C SER A 176 12.60 -27.57 -30.95
N ASP A 177 12.32 -26.42 -30.35
CA ASP A 177 11.21 -25.55 -30.78
C ASP A 177 11.55 -24.71 -32.02
N ILE A 178 12.80 -24.73 -32.48
CA ILE A 178 13.22 -24.04 -33.72
C ILE A 178 12.58 -24.75 -34.90
N HIS A 179 11.66 -24.07 -35.59
CA HIS A 179 10.96 -24.63 -36.75
C HIS A 179 11.91 -24.90 -37.93
N ASP A 180 11.65 -25.98 -38.68
CA ASP A 180 12.46 -26.39 -39.85
C ASP A 180 12.59 -25.28 -40.90
N ASP A 181 11.55 -24.45 -41.06
CA ASP A 181 11.57 -23.30 -41.99
C ASP A 181 12.64 -22.27 -41.60
N ALA A 182 12.86 -22.06 -40.30
CA ALA A 182 13.87 -21.13 -39.80
C ALA A 182 15.29 -21.69 -40.03
N ILE A 183 15.46 -23.00 -39.84
CA ILE A 183 16.72 -23.72 -40.15
C ILE A 183 17.03 -23.62 -41.64
N HIS A 184 16.05 -23.85 -42.50
CA HIS A 184 16.18 -23.75 -43.95
C HIS A 184 16.50 -22.31 -44.39
N ALA A 185 15.78 -21.32 -43.89
CA ALA A 185 16.03 -19.92 -44.19
C ALA A 185 17.45 -19.49 -43.79
N ALA A 186 17.97 -19.98 -42.65
CA ALA A 186 19.34 -19.74 -42.24
C ALA A 186 20.38 -20.42 -43.14
N ALA A 187 20.11 -21.66 -43.58
CA ALA A 187 20.99 -22.38 -44.49
C ALA A 187 21.12 -21.70 -45.87
N LEU A 188 20.04 -21.08 -46.36
CA LEU A 188 20.04 -20.34 -47.63
C LEU A 188 20.83 -19.02 -47.59
N ARG A 189 21.02 -18.42 -46.41
CA ARG A 189 21.81 -17.20 -46.24
C ARG A 189 23.32 -17.45 -46.21
N VAL A 190 23.73 -18.71 -46.13
CA VAL A 190 25.15 -19.09 -46.11
C VAL A 190 25.79 -18.70 -47.43
N THR A 191 26.87 -17.91 -47.35
CA THR A 191 27.65 -17.49 -48.51
C THR A 191 28.98 -18.22 -48.55
N HIS A 192 29.45 -18.53 -49.76
CA HIS A 192 30.77 -19.12 -49.95
C HIS A 192 31.84 -18.02 -49.78
N THR A 193 32.35 -17.83 -48.56
CA THR A 193 33.47 -16.92 -48.31
C THR A 193 34.75 -17.55 -48.88
N GLY A 194 35.15 -17.09 -50.07
CA GLY A 194 36.15 -17.72 -50.94
C GLY A 194 37.56 -17.88 -50.34
N ASP A 195 38.10 -19.09 -50.51
CA ASP A 195 39.28 -19.43 -51.34
C ASP A 195 39.55 -20.91 -51.07
N VAL A 196 39.23 -21.78 -52.02
CA VAL A 196 39.54 -23.22 -51.95
C VAL A 196 41.05 -23.36 -52.20
N LEU A 197 41.85 -23.26 -51.14
CA LEU A 197 43.27 -23.61 -51.19
C LEU A 197 43.38 -25.13 -51.31
N LEU A 198 43.39 -25.63 -52.55
CA LEU A 198 43.81 -26.99 -52.85
C LEU A 198 45.29 -27.14 -52.43
N ARG A 199 45.54 -27.77 -51.28
CA ARG A 199 46.90 -28.01 -50.81
C ARG A 199 47.46 -29.21 -51.55
N ARG A 200 48.20 -28.96 -52.65
CA ARG A 200 48.94 -29.99 -53.38
C ARG A 200 50.28 -30.23 -52.68
N GLU A 201 50.42 -31.36 -52.01
CA GLU A 201 51.73 -31.82 -51.52
C GLU A 201 52.39 -32.72 -52.57
N ILE A 202 53.62 -32.40 -52.95
CA ILE A 202 54.42 -33.25 -53.82
C ILE A 202 55.13 -34.26 -52.92
N VAL A 203 54.58 -35.47 -52.81
CA VAL A 203 55.26 -36.56 -52.10
C VAL A 203 56.37 -37.10 -53.00
N ALA A 204 57.59 -36.62 -52.79
CA ALA A 204 58.78 -37.20 -53.38
C ALA A 204 59.15 -38.49 -52.63
N ALA A 205 58.55 -39.61 -53.02
CA ALA A 205 59.07 -40.92 -52.65
C ALA A 205 60.40 -41.14 -53.39
N LEU A 206 61.48 -41.31 -52.62
CA LEU A 206 62.84 -41.54 -53.11
C LEU A 206 62.85 -42.72 -54.11
N GLY A 207 62.87 -42.42 -55.42
CA GLY A 207 63.22 -43.38 -56.48
C GLY A 207 62.13 -43.88 -57.44
N LYS A 208 60.85 -43.50 -57.34
CA LYS A 208 59.85 -43.83 -58.40
C LYS A 208 58.87 -42.68 -58.67
N LYS A 209 58.49 -42.52 -59.95
CA LYS A 209 57.68 -41.45 -60.59
C LYS A 209 56.78 -40.67 -59.62
N LEU A 210 56.95 -39.34 -59.66
CA LEU A 210 56.03 -38.33 -59.10
C LEU A 210 54.57 -38.77 -59.26
N ARG A 211 53.90 -39.02 -58.14
CA ARG A 211 52.44 -39.14 -58.09
C ARG A 211 51.93 -37.92 -57.36
N VAL A 212 51.10 -37.15 -58.05
CA VAL A 212 50.27 -36.11 -57.44
C VAL A 212 49.06 -36.87 -56.89
N GLU A 213 48.90 -36.87 -55.58
CA GLU A 213 47.75 -37.47 -54.92
C GLU A 213 46.97 -36.33 -54.26
N ASP A 214 45.72 -36.12 -54.71
CA ASP A 214 44.85 -35.08 -54.17
C ASP A 214 44.39 -35.53 -52.78
N ARG A 215 44.90 -34.90 -51.72
CA ARG A 215 44.44 -35.15 -50.36
C ARG A 215 43.84 -33.88 -49.76
N GLU A 216 42.55 -34.00 -49.47
CA GLU A 216 41.69 -33.16 -48.62
C GLU A 216 40.93 -32.00 -49.28
N SER A 217 39.89 -32.37 -50.05
CA SER A 217 38.55 -31.84 -49.78
C SER A 217 38.12 -32.40 -48.42
N ALA A 218 37.76 -31.58 -47.43
CA ALA A 218 37.33 -32.15 -46.15
C ALA A 218 36.05 -32.95 -46.39
N GLU A 219 36.09 -34.25 -46.12
CA GLU A 219 34.90 -35.11 -46.19
C GLU A 219 33.77 -34.50 -45.33
N VAL A 220 32.53 -34.62 -45.80
CA VAL A 220 31.33 -34.05 -45.17
C VAL A 220 31.25 -34.40 -43.67
N GLU A 221 31.71 -35.59 -43.29
CA GLU A 221 31.76 -36.05 -41.90
C GLU A 221 32.75 -35.27 -41.02
N SER A 222 33.87 -34.81 -41.57
CA SER A 222 34.85 -33.96 -40.88
C SER A 222 34.31 -32.53 -40.70
N ALA A 223 33.60 -32.01 -41.70
CA ALA A 223 32.95 -30.70 -41.64
C ALA A 223 31.81 -30.67 -40.61
N LEU A 224 30.97 -31.72 -40.60
CA LEU A 224 29.87 -31.90 -39.66
C LEU A 224 30.36 -32.00 -38.21
N ASN A 225 31.41 -32.78 -37.96
CA ASN A 225 32.01 -32.89 -36.63
C ASN A 225 32.63 -31.57 -36.14
N LYS A 226 33.26 -30.79 -37.04
CA LYS A 226 33.79 -29.47 -36.70
C LYS A 226 32.67 -28.48 -36.39
N LEU A 227 31.60 -28.47 -37.18
CA LEU A 227 30.46 -27.57 -36.98
C LEU A 227 29.71 -27.92 -35.69
N ASN A 228 29.47 -29.20 -35.39
CA ASN A 228 28.90 -29.66 -34.12
C ASN A 228 29.72 -29.17 -32.92
N LYS A 229 31.04 -29.35 -32.95
CA LYS A 229 31.93 -28.88 -31.86
C LYS A 229 31.90 -27.35 -31.72
N LEU A 230 31.82 -26.63 -32.84
CA LEU A 230 31.74 -25.18 -32.84
C LEU A 230 30.40 -24.69 -32.27
N VAL A 231 29.29 -25.33 -32.62
CA VAL A 231 27.93 -24.97 -32.16
C VAL A 231 27.76 -25.28 -30.67
N VAL A 232 28.19 -26.47 -30.21
CA VAL A 232 28.16 -26.85 -28.79
C VAL A 232 29.13 -26.00 -27.94
N GLY A 233 30.20 -25.49 -28.57
CA GLY A 233 31.14 -24.56 -27.94
C GLY A 233 30.63 -23.13 -27.79
N MET A 234 29.46 -22.78 -28.35
CA MET A 234 28.88 -21.44 -28.23
C MET A 234 28.27 -21.23 -26.84
N GLY A 235 28.47 -20.04 -26.26
CA GLY A 235 27.98 -19.71 -24.91
C GLY A 235 26.45 -19.57 -24.79
N VAL A 236 25.74 -19.70 -25.91
CA VAL A 236 24.29 -19.48 -26.05
C VAL A 236 23.50 -20.77 -25.79
N VAL A 237 24.18 -21.93 -25.85
CA VAL A 237 23.54 -23.25 -25.77
C VAL A 237 23.59 -23.79 -24.34
N PRO A 238 22.45 -24.20 -23.75
CA PRO A 238 22.45 -24.99 -22.53
C PRO A 238 23.27 -26.27 -22.75
N LYS A 239 24.33 -26.46 -21.94
CA LYS A 239 25.23 -27.62 -22.04
C LYS A 239 24.63 -28.87 -21.39
N THR A 240 23.40 -29.22 -21.75
CA THR A 240 22.74 -30.45 -21.31
C THR A 240 22.96 -31.56 -22.35
N ASP A 241 23.00 -32.81 -21.92
CA ASP A 241 23.20 -33.96 -22.81
C ASP A 241 22.08 -34.12 -23.85
N THR A 242 20.88 -33.62 -23.55
CA THR A 242 19.74 -33.59 -24.49
C THR A 242 19.99 -32.61 -25.62
N THR A 243 20.38 -31.38 -25.30
CA THR A 243 20.65 -30.33 -26.28
C THR A 243 21.85 -30.67 -27.17
N ILE A 244 22.93 -31.23 -26.60
CA ILE A 244 24.09 -31.69 -27.38
C ILE A 244 23.68 -32.78 -28.38
N ARG A 245 22.83 -33.73 -27.98
CA ARG A 245 22.30 -34.78 -28.87
C ARG A 245 21.43 -34.20 -29.98
N TYR A 246 20.56 -33.23 -29.67
CA TYR A 246 19.71 -32.59 -30.66
C TYR A 246 20.53 -31.84 -31.72
N VAL A 247 21.52 -31.05 -31.28
CA VAL A 247 22.41 -30.32 -32.19
C VAL A 247 23.11 -31.28 -33.16
N ALA A 248 23.69 -32.35 -32.62
CA ALA A 248 24.50 -33.29 -33.40
C ALA A 248 23.66 -34.19 -34.34
N ARG A 249 22.44 -34.56 -33.95
CA ARG A 249 21.60 -35.51 -34.70
C ARG A 249 20.58 -34.85 -35.62
N TYR A 250 20.17 -33.62 -35.35
CA TYR A 250 19.09 -32.97 -36.08
C TYR A 250 19.50 -31.59 -36.60
N LEU A 251 19.80 -30.63 -35.73
CA LEU A 251 19.98 -29.22 -36.12
C LEU A 251 21.06 -29.03 -37.20
N VAL A 252 22.28 -29.52 -36.94
CA VAL A 252 23.41 -29.35 -37.86
C VAL A 252 23.26 -30.19 -39.14
N PRO A 253 22.88 -31.49 -39.08
CA PRO A 253 22.60 -32.27 -40.29
C PRO A 253 21.50 -31.66 -41.18
N THR A 254 20.39 -31.22 -40.60
CA THR A 254 19.29 -30.58 -41.33
C THR A 254 19.75 -29.27 -41.94
N PHE A 255 20.45 -28.42 -41.18
CA PHE A 255 21.04 -27.19 -41.70
C PHE A 255 21.97 -27.44 -42.90
N MET A 256 22.94 -28.36 -42.77
CA MET A 256 23.90 -28.67 -43.84
C MET A 256 23.25 -29.21 -45.11
N LYS A 257 22.14 -29.96 -45.00
CA LYS A 257 21.38 -30.47 -46.15
C LYS A 257 20.82 -29.35 -47.04
N HIS A 258 20.52 -28.20 -46.45
CA HIS A 258 19.90 -27.06 -47.12
C HIS A 258 20.90 -25.99 -47.56
N VAL A 259 22.20 -26.18 -47.33
CA VAL A 259 23.25 -25.27 -47.80
C VAL A 259 23.46 -25.45 -49.32
N THR A 260 23.68 -24.34 -50.02
CA THR A 260 23.69 -24.28 -51.49
C THR A 260 24.97 -24.82 -52.14
N PHE A 261 26.06 -24.99 -51.38
CA PHE A 261 27.32 -25.55 -51.86
C PHE A 261 27.64 -26.90 -51.22
N THR A 262 28.33 -27.74 -51.96
CA THR A 262 28.69 -29.11 -51.56
C THR A 262 30.14 -29.26 -51.11
N GLU A 263 30.99 -28.26 -51.36
CA GLU A 263 32.41 -28.28 -51.02
C GLU A 263 32.69 -27.65 -49.65
N TRP A 264 33.11 -28.47 -48.70
CA TRP A 264 33.40 -28.02 -47.33
C TRP A 264 34.91 -27.88 -47.09
N THR A 265 35.33 -26.66 -46.74
CA THR A 265 36.69 -26.32 -46.28
C THR A 265 36.65 -25.63 -44.92
N VAL A 266 37.79 -25.52 -44.24
CA VAL A 266 37.90 -24.83 -42.94
C VAL A 266 37.47 -23.35 -43.03
N LYS A 267 37.74 -22.67 -44.15
CA LYS A 267 37.30 -21.29 -44.39
C LYS A 267 35.80 -21.20 -44.69
N SER A 268 35.26 -22.18 -45.43
CA SER A 268 33.82 -22.22 -45.74
C SER A 268 32.93 -22.42 -44.52
N LEU A 269 33.47 -22.87 -43.38
CA LEU A 269 32.71 -23.07 -42.13
C LEU A 269 32.40 -21.76 -41.38
N ALA A 270 33.02 -20.64 -41.75
CA ALA A 270 32.83 -19.37 -41.07
C ALA A 270 31.41 -18.81 -41.24
N SER A 271 30.89 -18.78 -42.47
CA SER A 271 29.52 -18.31 -42.76
C SER A 271 28.43 -19.24 -42.17
N PRO A 272 28.49 -20.58 -42.32
CA PRO A 272 27.60 -21.53 -41.65
C PRO A 272 27.54 -21.34 -40.13
N LYS A 273 28.70 -21.15 -39.50
CA LYS A 273 28.79 -20.90 -38.06
C LYS A 273 28.06 -19.62 -37.68
N TYR A 274 28.30 -18.53 -38.41
CA TYR A 274 27.68 -17.23 -38.13
C TYR A 274 26.15 -17.26 -38.31
N GLU A 275 25.65 -17.92 -39.35
CA GLU A 275 24.21 -18.04 -39.60
C GLU A 275 23.51 -18.91 -38.57
N LEU A 276 24.11 -20.05 -38.18
CA LEU A 276 23.59 -20.88 -37.09
C LEU A 276 23.59 -20.12 -35.76
N GLN A 277 24.66 -19.35 -35.48
CA GLN A 277 24.71 -18.52 -34.28
C GLN A 277 23.59 -17.47 -34.30
N THR A 278 23.39 -16.77 -35.42
CA THR A 278 22.34 -15.76 -35.57
C THR A 278 20.94 -16.35 -35.41
N LEU A 279 20.69 -17.55 -35.96
CA LEU A 279 19.44 -18.28 -35.79
C LEU A 279 19.17 -18.59 -34.31
N MET A 280 20.19 -19.06 -33.60
CA MET A 280 20.08 -19.46 -32.20
C MET A 280 19.95 -18.25 -31.28
N ASP A 281 20.73 -17.19 -31.51
CA ASP A 281 20.64 -15.92 -30.79
C ASP A 281 19.23 -15.31 -30.97
N GLY A 282 18.72 -15.30 -32.21
CA GLY A 282 17.36 -14.83 -32.51
C GLY A 282 16.28 -15.67 -31.81
N TYR A 283 16.39 -17.00 -31.83
CA TYR A 283 15.46 -17.88 -31.12
C TYR A 283 15.53 -17.69 -29.60
N VAL A 284 16.74 -17.57 -29.03
CA VAL A 284 16.90 -17.33 -27.59
C VAL A 284 16.34 -15.96 -27.21
N GLU A 285 16.56 -14.92 -28.01
CA GLU A 285 15.96 -13.61 -27.79
C GLU A 285 14.42 -13.68 -27.86
N GLU A 286 13.86 -14.34 -28.86
CA GLU A 286 12.40 -14.53 -29.00
C GLU A 286 11.83 -15.35 -27.83
N ALA A 287 12.49 -16.45 -27.46
CA ALA A 287 12.11 -17.29 -26.33
C ALA A 287 12.16 -16.49 -25.02
N LEU A 288 13.21 -15.70 -24.78
CA LEU A 288 13.33 -14.83 -23.60
C LEU A 288 12.33 -13.67 -23.62
N GLN A 289 11.91 -13.20 -24.79
CA GLN A 289 10.83 -12.22 -24.94
C GLN A 289 9.45 -12.84 -24.68
N SER A 290 9.28 -14.14 -24.93
CA SER A 290 8.07 -14.91 -24.61
C SER A 290 7.92 -15.19 -23.11
N ARG A 291 7.76 -14.11 -22.31
CA ARG A 291 7.53 -14.21 -20.86
C ARG A 291 6.27 -15.07 -20.60
N ARG A 292 6.44 -16.19 -19.90
CA ARG A 292 5.31 -16.98 -19.41
C ARG A 292 5.01 -16.54 -17.98
N ASP A 293 3.88 -15.86 -17.84
CA ASP A 293 3.32 -15.50 -16.53
C ASP A 293 2.71 -16.76 -15.91
N VAL A 294 3.36 -17.31 -14.89
CA VAL A 294 2.84 -18.48 -14.17
C VAL A 294 2.12 -18.01 -12.91
N PRO A 295 0.78 -18.16 -12.83
CA PRO A 295 0.04 -17.81 -11.62
C PRO A 295 0.27 -18.89 -10.56
N SER A 296 0.83 -18.51 -9.41
CA SER A 296 0.98 -19.36 -8.22
C SER A 296 0.06 -18.89 -7.10
N VAL A 297 -0.42 -19.83 -6.28
CA VAL A 297 -1.19 -19.52 -5.06
C VAL A 297 -0.24 -19.53 -3.86
N HIS A 298 -0.39 -18.56 -2.97
CA HIS A 298 0.38 -18.47 -1.73
C HIS A 298 -0.56 -18.24 -0.54
N PRO A 299 -0.42 -19.02 0.54
CA PRO A 299 -1.21 -18.79 1.74
C PRO A 299 -0.74 -17.52 2.47
N LYS A 300 -1.70 -16.70 2.88
CA LYS A 300 -1.48 -15.50 3.70
C LYS A 300 -2.34 -15.58 4.95
N ARG A 301 -1.75 -15.33 6.11
CA ARG A 301 -2.46 -15.40 7.41
C ARG A 301 -3.33 -14.16 7.61
N GLU A 302 -4.58 -14.37 8.01
CA GLU A 302 -5.59 -13.35 8.34
C GLU A 302 -6.35 -13.75 9.63
N PRO A 303 -7.00 -12.83 10.33
CA PRO A 303 -6.94 -11.37 10.15
C PRO A 303 -5.66 -10.76 10.74
N GLY A 304 -5.40 -9.48 10.47
CA GLY A 304 -4.32 -8.72 11.12
C GLY A 304 -4.51 -8.50 12.63
N LYS A 305 -3.67 -7.63 13.21
CA LYS A 305 -3.73 -7.24 14.64
C LYS A 305 -4.68 -6.06 14.93
N GLY A 306 -5.37 -5.54 13.91
CA GLY A 306 -6.17 -4.31 13.98
C GLY A 306 -5.39 -3.05 13.62
N TYR A 307 -6.03 -1.90 13.73
CA TYR A 307 -5.46 -0.59 13.41
C TYR A 307 -5.99 0.51 14.35
N MET A 308 -5.33 1.67 14.35
CA MET A 308 -5.74 2.82 15.16
C MET A 308 -6.48 3.84 14.30
N LEU A 309 -7.54 4.42 14.84
CA LEU A 309 -8.25 5.52 14.18
C LEU A 309 -7.49 6.83 14.28
N TRP A 310 -7.80 7.76 13.37
CA TRP A 310 -7.24 9.10 13.44
C TRP A 310 -7.72 9.83 14.70
N PRO A 311 -6.91 10.72 15.28
CA PRO A 311 -7.33 11.48 16.45
C PRO A 311 -8.65 12.22 16.19
N ARG A 312 -9.63 12.07 17.11
CA ARG A 312 -11.02 12.59 17.06
C ARG A 312 -12.04 11.75 16.29
N GLU A 313 -11.63 10.67 15.63
CA GLU A 313 -12.61 9.71 15.11
C GLU A 313 -13.19 8.87 16.25
N GLN A 314 -14.46 8.52 16.13
CA GLN A 314 -15.20 7.72 17.10
C GLN A 314 -15.87 6.54 16.38
N VAL A 315 -16.13 5.49 17.15
CA VAL A 315 -16.98 4.39 16.69
C VAL A 315 -18.43 4.85 16.77
N HIS A 316 -19.19 4.60 15.72
CA HIS A 316 -20.60 4.92 15.64
C HIS A 316 -21.48 3.66 15.76
N ASP A 317 -22.70 3.84 16.25
CA ASP A 317 -23.68 2.76 16.26
C ASP A 317 -24.15 2.39 14.85
N GLN A 318 -24.71 1.18 14.73
CA GLN A 318 -25.29 0.74 13.47
C GLN A 318 -26.47 1.62 13.06
N ILE A 319 -26.60 1.82 11.75
CA ILE A 319 -27.61 2.67 11.13
C ILE A 319 -28.58 1.81 10.33
N GLN A 320 -29.81 2.31 10.16
CA GLN A 320 -30.85 1.65 9.36
C GLN A 320 -31.20 2.42 8.10
N ASP A 321 -30.82 3.71 8.04
CA ASP A 321 -31.14 4.60 6.92
C ASP A 321 -29.88 5.03 6.16
N ARG A 322 -29.96 4.96 4.83
CA ARG A 322 -28.87 5.35 3.93
C ARG A 322 -28.40 6.79 4.13
N SER A 323 -29.28 7.71 4.53
CA SER A 323 -28.95 9.12 4.77
C SER A 323 -28.00 9.33 5.95
N GLN A 324 -27.93 8.36 6.87
CA GLN A 324 -27.02 8.39 8.01
C GLN A 324 -25.64 7.83 7.67
N PHE A 325 -25.50 7.17 6.52
CA PHE A 325 -24.26 6.55 6.10
C PHE A 325 -23.22 7.58 5.71
N VAL A 326 -22.07 7.51 6.37
CA VAL A 326 -20.86 8.24 6.01
C VAL A 326 -19.80 7.23 5.56
N ARG A 327 -19.26 7.47 4.36
CA ARG A 327 -18.20 6.66 3.77
C ARG A 327 -16.93 6.69 4.62
N GLY A 328 -16.32 5.53 4.86
CA GLY A 328 -15.09 5.40 5.64
C GLY A 328 -15.27 5.57 7.15
N ARG A 329 -16.50 5.87 7.60
CA ARG A 329 -16.84 5.89 9.03
C ARG A 329 -16.82 4.48 9.59
N VAL A 330 -16.37 4.36 10.82
CA VAL A 330 -16.30 3.11 11.56
C VAL A 330 -17.59 2.93 12.37
N TYR A 331 -18.19 1.77 12.22
CA TYR A 331 -19.39 1.36 12.92
C TYR A 331 -19.09 0.15 13.81
N GLY A 332 -19.69 0.10 15.00
CA GLY A 332 -19.57 -1.03 15.93
C GLY A 332 -20.74 -2.01 15.87
N GLY A 333 -20.83 -2.89 16.86
CA GLY A 333 -21.97 -3.82 17.03
C GLY A 333 -21.92 -5.07 16.13
N TRP A 334 -20.76 -5.36 15.53
CA TRP A 334 -20.59 -6.48 14.62
C TRP A 334 -20.28 -7.78 15.36
N SER A 335 -21.31 -8.37 15.96
CA SER A 335 -21.20 -9.59 16.78
C SER A 335 -20.54 -10.80 16.11
N LYS A 336 -20.62 -10.91 14.78
CA LYS A 336 -20.02 -12.01 13.98
C LYS A 336 -18.78 -11.57 13.19
N SER A 337 -18.37 -10.32 13.30
CA SER A 337 -17.13 -9.85 12.67
C SER A 337 -15.91 -10.30 13.46
N LEU A 338 -14.81 -10.59 12.78
CA LEU A 338 -13.51 -10.82 13.42
C LEU A 338 -12.96 -9.56 14.11
N PHE A 339 -13.47 -8.37 13.77
CA PHE A 339 -13.18 -7.09 14.44
C PHE A 339 -14.44 -6.49 15.05
N ASP A 340 -14.35 -5.89 16.24
CA ASP A 340 -15.51 -5.30 16.92
C ASP A 340 -16.15 -4.14 16.13
N ASN A 341 -15.32 -3.48 15.34
CA ASN A 341 -15.64 -2.24 14.67
C ASN A 341 -15.11 -2.29 13.24
N GLU A 342 -15.90 -1.82 12.29
CA GLU A 342 -15.59 -1.92 10.87
C GLU A 342 -16.03 -0.70 10.08
N SER A 343 -15.25 -0.34 9.05
CA SER A 343 -15.54 0.75 8.13
C SER A 343 -15.90 0.25 6.74
N PHE A 344 -16.73 1.03 6.04
CA PHE A 344 -17.29 0.63 4.75
C PHE A 344 -17.23 1.77 3.74
N ASP A 345 -17.05 1.41 2.48
CA ASP A 345 -16.97 2.34 1.36
C ASP A 345 -18.34 2.61 0.71
N SER A 346 -19.28 1.66 0.82
CA SER A 346 -20.62 1.74 0.22
C SER A 346 -21.70 1.25 1.17
N TYR A 347 -22.80 2.01 1.28
CA TYR A 347 -23.97 1.59 2.05
C TYR A 347 -24.63 0.34 1.44
N THR A 348 -24.99 0.43 0.16
CA THR A 348 -25.78 -0.59 -0.53
C THR A 348 -24.99 -1.84 -0.89
N GLY A 349 -23.68 -1.70 -1.13
CA GLY A 349 -22.81 -2.81 -1.55
C GLY A 349 -22.08 -3.50 -0.41
N GLU A 350 -21.67 -2.77 0.64
CA GLU A 350 -20.83 -3.32 1.72
C GLU A 350 -21.53 -3.29 3.08
N TYR A 351 -22.11 -2.16 3.47
CA TYR A 351 -22.72 -2.01 4.79
C TYR A 351 -23.92 -2.95 4.98
N LEU A 352 -24.85 -2.95 4.02
CA LEU A 352 -26.01 -3.87 4.05
C LEU A 352 -25.59 -5.33 3.97
N LEU A 353 -24.53 -5.64 3.21
CA LEU A 353 -23.97 -6.99 3.14
C LEU A 353 -23.39 -7.41 4.49
N ALA A 354 -22.62 -6.54 5.16
CA ALA A 354 -22.11 -6.80 6.49
C ALA A 354 -23.23 -7.00 7.52
N GLN A 355 -24.32 -6.23 7.42
CA GLN A 355 -25.52 -6.42 8.23
C GLN A 355 -26.15 -7.80 8.00
N LEU A 356 -26.31 -8.22 6.74
CA LEU A 356 -26.82 -9.55 6.40
C LEU A 356 -25.92 -10.66 6.95
N LEU A 357 -24.60 -10.55 6.79
CA LEU A 357 -23.64 -11.53 7.31
C LEU A 357 -23.64 -11.58 8.85
N ASN A 358 -23.84 -10.44 9.49
CA ASN A 358 -23.88 -10.34 10.96
C ASN A 358 -25.15 -10.93 11.56
N THR A 359 -26.30 -10.84 10.88
CA THR A 359 -27.59 -11.35 11.38
C THR A 359 -27.91 -12.78 10.92
N SER A 360 -27.34 -13.23 9.80
CA SER A 360 -27.64 -14.54 9.21
C SER A 360 -27.24 -15.70 10.12
N PRO A 361 -28.11 -16.68 10.40
CA PRO A 361 -27.82 -17.78 11.33
C PRO A 361 -26.73 -18.72 10.81
N HIS A 362 -26.67 -18.94 9.49
CA HIS A 362 -25.73 -19.86 8.84
C HIS A 362 -24.32 -19.28 8.62
N ILE A 363 -24.04 -18.07 9.11
CA ILE A 363 -22.70 -17.49 9.15
C ILE A 363 -22.11 -17.66 10.54
N VAL A 364 -20.91 -18.24 10.62
CA VAL A 364 -20.15 -18.40 11.87
C VAL A 364 -19.41 -17.11 12.18
N TRP A 365 -18.64 -16.60 11.22
CA TRP A 365 -17.96 -15.30 11.30
C TRP A 365 -17.75 -14.70 9.92
N TRP A 366 -17.50 -13.40 9.87
CA TRP A 366 -17.10 -12.68 8.66
C TRP A 366 -15.94 -11.72 8.95
N HIS A 367 -15.20 -11.37 7.90
CA HIS A 367 -14.04 -10.49 7.94
C HIS A 367 -14.07 -9.57 6.73
N ARG A 368 -14.09 -8.25 6.94
CA ARG A 368 -13.91 -7.26 5.88
C ARG A 368 -12.42 -7.16 5.55
N LEU A 369 -12.07 -7.38 4.29
CA LEU A 369 -10.69 -7.27 3.79
C LEU A 369 -10.39 -5.86 3.31
N HIS A 370 -9.56 -5.12 4.03
CA HIS A 370 -9.11 -3.82 3.61
C HIS A 370 -7.94 -3.92 2.63
N PRO A 371 -7.74 -2.91 1.75
CA PRO A 371 -6.56 -2.86 0.89
C PRO A 371 -5.22 -2.94 1.65
N GLN A 372 -5.21 -2.45 2.90
CA GLN A 372 -4.03 -2.52 3.79
C GLN A 372 -3.68 -3.96 4.19
N ASP A 373 -4.65 -4.88 4.19
CA ASP A 373 -4.41 -6.27 4.54
C ASP A 373 -3.57 -6.96 3.48
N GLN A 374 -3.49 -6.47 2.24
CA GLN A 374 -2.74 -7.09 1.14
C GLN A 374 -3.25 -8.51 0.78
N ALA A 375 -4.54 -8.77 1.02
CA ALA A 375 -5.25 -9.92 0.50
C ALA A 375 -5.78 -9.59 -0.92
N TYR A 376 -5.09 -10.06 -1.96
CA TYR A 376 -5.44 -9.75 -3.34
C TYR A 376 -5.41 -10.97 -4.26
N VAL A 377 -6.12 -10.85 -5.38
CA VAL A 377 -6.18 -11.86 -6.44
C VAL A 377 -5.91 -11.20 -7.80
N TYR A 378 -4.97 -11.74 -8.56
CA TYR A 378 -4.74 -11.39 -9.96
C TYR A 378 -5.84 -11.96 -10.87
N HIS A 379 -6.42 -11.09 -11.70
CA HIS A 379 -7.35 -11.49 -12.77
C HIS A 379 -6.72 -11.40 -14.17
N THR A 380 -5.65 -10.62 -14.28
CA THR A 380 -4.77 -10.52 -15.44
C THR A 380 -3.34 -10.63 -14.94
N SER A 381 -2.35 -10.88 -15.79
CA SER A 381 -0.93 -10.89 -15.38
C SER A 381 -0.44 -9.63 -14.66
N LYS A 382 -1.11 -8.48 -14.89
CA LYS A 382 -0.74 -7.17 -14.34
C LYS A 382 -1.71 -6.67 -13.29
N ASP A 383 -3.00 -6.97 -13.47
CA ASP A 383 -4.06 -6.39 -12.67
C ASP A 383 -4.49 -7.34 -11.55
N ARG A 384 -4.39 -6.81 -10.33
CA ARG A 384 -4.91 -7.42 -9.11
C ARG A 384 -6.15 -6.68 -8.62
N TYR A 385 -7.03 -7.40 -7.96
CA TYR A 385 -8.15 -6.83 -7.23
C TYR A 385 -8.11 -7.29 -5.77
N PHE A 386 -8.77 -6.54 -4.91
CA PHE A 386 -8.92 -6.81 -3.48
C PHE A 386 -10.37 -7.22 -3.26
N PRO A 387 -10.65 -8.45 -2.81
CA PRO A 387 -12.00 -8.85 -2.43
C PRO A 387 -12.48 -8.04 -1.22
N ASP A 388 -13.81 -7.96 -1.03
CA ASP A 388 -14.36 -7.13 0.04
C ASP A 388 -14.51 -7.89 1.35
N PHE A 389 -14.99 -9.12 1.32
CA PHE A 389 -15.24 -9.93 2.51
C PHE A 389 -14.77 -11.37 2.37
N VAL A 390 -14.44 -11.97 3.51
CA VAL A 390 -14.39 -13.43 3.69
C VAL A 390 -15.37 -13.81 4.79
N ALA A 391 -16.20 -14.83 4.58
CA ALA A 391 -17.09 -15.36 5.59
C ALA A 391 -16.97 -16.88 5.71
N LEU A 392 -17.07 -17.41 6.93
CA LEU A 392 -17.19 -18.85 7.16
C LEU A 392 -18.64 -19.19 7.44
N ASP A 393 -19.20 -20.12 6.66
CA ASP A 393 -20.53 -20.65 6.93
C ASP A 393 -20.51 -21.86 7.88
N ASP A 394 -21.69 -22.26 8.34
CA ASP A 394 -21.87 -23.38 9.26
C ASP A 394 -21.62 -24.77 8.62
N GLN A 395 -21.44 -24.84 7.30
CA GLN A 395 -21.02 -26.03 6.56
C GLN A 395 -19.48 -26.12 6.42
N GLY A 396 -18.76 -25.14 6.97
CA GLY A 396 -17.29 -25.08 6.96
C GLY A 396 -16.71 -24.54 5.65
N VAL A 397 -17.49 -23.83 4.83
CA VAL A 397 -17.04 -23.24 3.57
C VAL A 397 -16.60 -21.79 3.80
N HIS A 398 -15.39 -21.47 3.34
CA HIS A 398 -14.86 -20.11 3.32
C HIS A 398 -15.30 -19.39 2.04
N TRP A 399 -16.08 -18.34 2.18
CA TRP A 399 -16.66 -17.58 1.07
C TRP A 399 -15.91 -16.29 0.83
N ILE A 400 -15.32 -16.15 -0.36
CA ILE A 400 -14.85 -14.85 -0.87
C ILE A 400 -16.05 -14.12 -1.47
N ILE A 401 -16.37 -12.94 -0.92
CA ILE A 401 -17.57 -12.18 -1.29
C ILE A 401 -17.16 -10.79 -1.80
N GLU A 402 -17.70 -10.41 -2.96
CA GLU A 402 -17.51 -9.08 -3.55
C GLU A 402 -18.84 -8.33 -3.65
N GLY A 403 -18.90 -7.10 -3.15
CA GLY A 403 -20.06 -6.23 -3.28
C GLY A 403 -20.02 -5.45 -4.59
N LYS A 404 -21.09 -5.54 -5.40
CA LYS A 404 -21.16 -4.84 -6.71
C LYS A 404 -22.51 -4.20 -6.99
N ASP A 405 -22.50 -3.10 -7.72
CA ASP A 405 -23.71 -2.52 -8.30
C ASP A 405 -24.28 -3.41 -9.41
N GLU A 406 -25.58 -3.30 -9.70
CA GLU A 406 -26.24 -4.09 -10.76
C GLU A 406 -25.60 -3.88 -12.14
N ARG A 407 -25.12 -2.65 -12.40
CA ARG A 407 -24.41 -2.31 -13.65
C ARG A 407 -23.10 -3.08 -13.82
N GLY A 408 -22.55 -3.60 -12.73
CA GLY A 408 -21.42 -4.51 -12.75
C GLY A 408 -21.72 -5.86 -13.41
N ARG A 409 -22.98 -6.26 -13.55
CA ARG A 409 -23.34 -7.59 -14.09
C ARG A 409 -22.93 -7.77 -15.54
N ASP A 410 -23.15 -6.75 -16.38
CA ASP A 410 -22.80 -6.80 -17.81
C ASP A 410 -21.39 -6.25 -18.10
N ASN A 411 -20.64 -5.88 -17.07
CA ASN A 411 -19.32 -5.28 -17.23
C ASN A 411 -18.26 -6.36 -17.46
N GLU A 412 -17.59 -6.31 -18.62
CA GLU A 412 -16.52 -7.25 -19.00
C GLU A 412 -15.42 -7.37 -17.93
N ARG A 413 -15.08 -6.27 -17.25
CA ARG A 413 -14.06 -6.27 -16.19
C ARG A 413 -14.54 -7.02 -14.94
N VAL A 414 -15.82 -6.93 -14.60
CA VAL A 414 -16.39 -7.66 -13.46
C VAL A 414 -16.49 -9.14 -13.80
N GLN A 415 -16.87 -9.48 -15.03
CA GLN A 415 -16.88 -10.87 -15.51
C GLN A 415 -15.47 -11.48 -15.55
N ALA A 416 -14.45 -10.70 -15.92
CA ALA A 416 -13.06 -11.14 -15.88
C ALA A 416 -12.59 -11.44 -14.44
N LYS A 417 -12.93 -10.59 -13.47
CA LYS A 417 -12.66 -10.83 -12.05
C LYS A 417 -13.37 -12.07 -11.54
N ARG A 418 -14.67 -12.20 -11.84
CA ARG A 418 -15.46 -13.40 -11.51
C ARG A 418 -14.79 -14.66 -12.02
N LYS A 419 -14.45 -14.69 -13.32
CA LYS A 419 -13.77 -15.83 -13.94
C LYS A 419 -12.45 -16.17 -13.26
N ALA A 420 -11.67 -15.16 -12.86
CA ALA A 420 -10.42 -15.36 -12.15
C ALA A 420 -10.63 -15.93 -10.74
N ALA A 421 -11.62 -15.43 -10.01
CA ALA A 421 -11.99 -15.93 -8.69
C ALA A 421 -12.50 -17.37 -8.73
N GLU A 422 -13.36 -17.69 -9.70
CA GLU A 422 -13.83 -19.06 -9.94
C GLU A 422 -12.67 -20.01 -10.30
N ALA A 423 -11.74 -19.56 -11.13
CA ALA A 423 -10.54 -20.34 -11.46
C ALA A 423 -9.64 -20.53 -10.25
N LEU A 424 -9.53 -19.53 -9.36
CA LEU A 424 -8.82 -19.64 -8.10
C LEU A 424 -9.47 -20.71 -7.21
N VAL A 425 -10.77 -20.61 -6.93
CA VAL A 425 -11.51 -21.57 -6.09
C VAL A 425 -11.32 -23.00 -6.58
N ARG A 426 -11.42 -23.24 -7.90
CA ARG A 426 -11.16 -24.57 -8.50
C ARG A 426 -9.71 -25.03 -8.34
N ARG A 427 -8.74 -24.11 -8.42
CA ARG A 427 -7.32 -24.42 -8.25
C ARG A 427 -6.97 -24.81 -6.82
N LEU A 428 -7.66 -24.27 -5.81
CA LEU A 428 -7.36 -24.55 -4.39
C LEU A 428 -7.44 -26.03 -4.05
N VAL A 429 -8.24 -26.81 -4.76
CA VAL A 429 -8.32 -28.29 -4.59
C VAL A 429 -6.98 -28.96 -4.91
N ALA A 430 -6.18 -28.39 -5.81
CA ALA A 430 -4.89 -28.93 -6.23
C ALA A 430 -3.70 -28.36 -5.45
N GLU A 431 -3.94 -27.42 -4.53
CA GLU A 431 -2.89 -26.80 -3.73
C GLU A 431 -2.84 -27.49 -2.35
N ASP A 432 -1.71 -28.13 -2.02
CA ASP A 432 -1.55 -28.94 -0.80
C ASP A 432 -2.01 -28.21 0.48
N TYR A 433 -1.80 -26.90 0.54
CA TYR A 433 -2.14 -26.08 1.70
C TYR A 433 -3.66 -25.85 1.88
N PHE A 434 -4.43 -26.01 0.80
CA PHE A 434 -5.87 -25.74 0.74
C PHE A 434 -6.70 -26.98 0.38
N ALA A 435 -6.06 -28.12 0.10
CA ALA A 435 -6.72 -29.34 -0.37
C ALA A 435 -7.86 -29.81 0.56
N ASP A 436 -7.69 -29.65 1.87
CA ASP A 436 -8.69 -30.03 2.89
C ASP A 436 -9.67 -28.90 3.24
N GLN A 437 -9.59 -27.75 2.57
CA GLN A 437 -10.43 -26.58 2.84
C GLN A 437 -11.49 -26.39 1.75
N LYS A 438 -12.71 -26.12 2.20
CA LYS A 438 -13.80 -25.72 1.31
C LYS A 438 -13.77 -24.21 1.11
N TRP A 439 -13.76 -23.79 -0.14
CA TRP A 439 -13.77 -22.41 -0.58
C TRP A 439 -14.88 -22.17 -1.60
N GLY A 440 -15.52 -21.03 -1.48
CA GLY A 440 -16.54 -20.54 -2.38
C GLY A 440 -16.28 -19.10 -2.80
N TYR A 441 -16.84 -18.71 -3.93
CA TYR A 441 -16.83 -17.34 -4.41
C TYR A 441 -18.24 -16.93 -4.85
N LEU A 442 -18.64 -15.71 -4.46
CA LEU A 442 -19.86 -15.09 -4.96
C LEU A 442 -19.72 -13.58 -5.09
N ILE A 443 -20.52 -13.02 -6.01
CA ILE A 443 -20.71 -11.58 -6.13
C ILE A 443 -22.09 -11.24 -5.57
N ALA A 444 -22.11 -10.42 -4.54
CA ALA A 444 -23.32 -9.87 -3.95
C ALA A 444 -23.70 -8.58 -4.69
N TYR A 445 -24.65 -8.67 -5.63
CA TYR A 445 -25.18 -7.50 -6.31
C TYR A 445 -26.11 -6.72 -5.37
N GLU A 446 -26.10 -5.39 -5.44
CA GLU A 446 -26.89 -4.54 -4.51
C GLU A 446 -28.38 -4.92 -4.44
N ALA A 447 -29.00 -5.28 -5.56
CA ALA A 447 -30.40 -5.70 -5.58
C ALA A 447 -30.61 -7.09 -4.97
N ASP A 448 -29.67 -8.01 -5.13
CA ASP A 448 -29.72 -9.34 -4.53
C ASP A 448 -29.56 -9.22 -3.01
N THR A 449 -28.63 -8.39 -2.54
CA THR A 449 -28.41 -8.10 -1.11
C THR A 449 -29.62 -7.43 -0.48
N GLN A 450 -30.28 -6.51 -1.18
CA GLN A 450 -31.50 -5.86 -0.68
C GLN A 450 -32.71 -6.79 -0.62
N ARG A 451 -32.76 -7.78 -1.52
CA ARG A 451 -33.85 -8.76 -1.58
C ARG A 451 -33.65 -9.94 -0.65
N ALA A 452 -32.41 -10.27 -0.31
CA ALA A 452 -32.07 -11.39 0.53
C ALA A 452 -32.33 -11.08 2.01
N ASP A 453 -33.17 -11.88 2.66
CA ASP A 453 -33.39 -11.82 4.12
C ASP A 453 -32.39 -12.72 4.88
N SER A 454 -31.71 -13.62 4.16
CA SER A 454 -30.78 -14.60 4.73
C SER A 454 -29.58 -14.88 3.82
N TRP A 455 -28.55 -15.49 4.41
CA TRP A 455 -27.39 -16.02 3.67
C TRP A 455 -27.76 -17.01 2.56
N ASP A 456 -28.75 -17.87 2.79
CA ASP A 456 -29.17 -18.86 1.79
C ASP A 456 -29.88 -18.22 0.61
N ASP A 457 -30.68 -17.17 0.85
CA ASP A 457 -31.30 -16.39 -0.21
C ASP A 457 -30.24 -15.70 -1.08
N LEU A 458 -29.23 -15.10 -0.45
CA LEU A 458 -28.12 -14.45 -1.16
C LEU A 458 -27.37 -15.46 -2.04
N LYS A 459 -27.05 -16.64 -1.51
CA LYS A 459 -26.46 -17.74 -2.31
C LYS A 459 -27.37 -18.13 -3.47
N ALA A 460 -28.68 -18.23 -3.27
CA ALA A 460 -29.60 -18.60 -4.33
C ALA A 460 -29.64 -17.57 -5.48
N TYR A 461 -29.53 -16.27 -5.17
CA TYR A 461 -29.57 -15.20 -6.18
C TYR A 461 -28.23 -14.99 -6.90
N SER A 462 -27.10 -15.17 -6.22
CA SER A 462 -25.76 -14.83 -6.73
C SER A 462 -25.08 -15.91 -7.59
N ALA A 463 -25.70 -17.09 -7.72
CA ALA A 463 -25.17 -18.26 -8.42
C ALA A 463 -23.69 -18.55 -8.06
N PRO A 464 -23.40 -18.92 -6.80
CA PRO A 464 -22.04 -19.10 -6.29
C PRO A 464 -21.28 -20.22 -7.00
N VAL A 465 -19.96 -20.17 -6.91
CA VAL A 465 -19.07 -21.27 -7.28
C VAL A 465 -18.35 -21.76 -6.03
N THR A 466 -18.37 -23.06 -5.80
CA THR A 466 -17.65 -23.73 -4.71
C THR A 466 -16.70 -24.76 -5.27
N ASN A 467 -15.69 -25.11 -4.48
CA ASN A 467 -14.84 -26.27 -4.72
C ASN A 467 -15.34 -27.55 -4.01
N GLU A 468 -16.49 -27.45 -3.35
CA GLU A 468 -17.20 -28.58 -2.74
C GLU A 468 -17.83 -29.43 -3.84
N ILE A 469 -17.49 -30.73 -3.85
CA ILE A 469 -17.90 -31.72 -4.86
C ILE A 469 -19.21 -32.41 -4.46
#